data_AF-A0A7V2LVU1-F1
#
_entry.id   AF-A0A7V2LVU1-F1
#
_cell.length_a   1.000
_cell.length_b   1.000
_cell.length_c   1.000
_cell.angle_alpha   90.00
_cell.angle_beta   90.00
_cell.angle_gamma   90.00
#
_symmetry.space_group_name_H-M   'P 1'
#
loop_
_entity.id
_entity.type
_entity.pdbx_description
1 polymer ?
#
loop_
_entity_poly.entity_id
_entity_poly.type
_entity_poly.pdbx_seq_one_letter_code
_entity_poly.pdbx_strand_id
1 'polypeptide(L)'
;MADFIGGVVAFALTVTVLSYLFFGTHRLFRLVVYLFVGVTAGYVGGVAWQSVIWPRAVYPLLFGSDRSLWPVVPLFLAVLLFARLSARWGRVASLSLGFLVGVGAAAAIGGAVLGTLLPQTWATINLPSWRSAADPWVRGELLLSGLVLLVGTVTTLAYFHFGAQGQHKGTPRQSKGLRLLGGLGQIFIATAFGVFFAGVFMAALTALVERVTFLWRFLEALWRHLL
;
A
#
# COMPACT_ATOMS: atom_id res chain seq x y z
N MET A 1 24.44 23.96 13.84
CA MET A 1 25.48 22.97 13.46
C MET A 1 24.88 21.61 13.11
N ALA A 2 24.03 21.01 13.97
CA ALA A 2 23.37 19.73 13.69
C ALA A 2 22.55 19.76 12.38
N ASP A 3 21.79 20.82 12.13
CA ASP A 3 20.97 20.95 10.91
C ASP A 3 21.80 21.00 9.62
N PHE A 4 22.98 21.62 9.67
CA PHE A 4 23.90 21.67 8.53
C PHE A 4 24.49 20.29 8.23
N ILE A 5 24.95 19.57 9.26
CA ILE A 5 25.46 18.20 9.12
C ILE A 5 24.37 17.29 8.58
N GLY A 6 23.15 17.39 9.11
CA GLY A 6 21.98 16.66 8.61
C GLY A 6 21.71 16.96 7.14
N GLY A 7 21.81 18.23 6.73
CA GLY A 7 21.69 18.66 5.34
C GLY A 7 22.76 18.05 4.43
N VAL A 8 24.03 18.05 4.85
CA VAL A 8 25.14 17.43 4.09
C VAL A 8 24.92 15.92 3.93
N VAL A 9 24.53 15.23 4.99
CA VAL A 9 24.23 13.79 4.94
C VAL A 9 23.06 13.52 4.01
N ALA A 10 21.96 14.27 4.15
CA ALA A 10 20.79 14.13 3.27
C ALA A 10 21.13 14.39 1.80
N PHE A 11 21.97 15.40 1.52
CA PHE A 11 22.49 15.68 0.19
C PHE A 11 23.30 14.50 -0.36
N ALA A 12 24.30 14.01 0.39
CA ALA A 12 25.14 12.89 -0.03
C ALA A 12 24.33 11.61 -0.29
N LEU A 13 23.38 11.28 0.59
CA LEU A 13 22.50 10.12 0.41
C LEU A 13 21.59 10.29 -0.82
N THR A 14 21.00 11.47 -1.02
CA THR A 14 20.11 11.75 -2.16
C THR A 14 20.87 11.66 -3.49
N VAL A 15 22.06 12.26 -3.58
CA VAL A 15 22.92 12.16 -4.77
C VAL A 15 23.31 10.70 -5.02
N THR A 16 23.69 9.95 -3.98
CA THR A 16 24.06 8.54 -4.11
C THR A 16 22.89 7.69 -4.64
N VAL A 17 21.67 7.93 -4.16
CA VAL A 17 20.48 7.24 -4.68
C VAL A 17 20.20 7.62 -6.13
N LEU A 18 20.21 8.91 -6.47
CA LEU A 18 19.93 9.37 -7.84
C LEU A 18 21.02 8.95 -8.84
N SER A 19 22.25 8.76 -8.40
CA SER A 19 23.35 8.28 -9.28
C SER A 19 23.10 6.90 -9.88
N TYR A 20 22.18 6.10 -9.30
CA TYR A 20 21.70 4.86 -9.89
C TYR A 20 21.14 5.07 -11.31
N LEU A 21 20.49 6.20 -11.58
CA LEU A 21 19.92 6.49 -12.90
C LEU A 21 21.00 6.62 -14.00
N PHE A 22 22.18 7.14 -13.64
CA PHE A 22 23.26 7.41 -14.59
C PHE A 22 24.27 6.26 -14.68
N PHE A 23 24.62 5.65 -13.54
CA PHE A 23 25.71 4.68 -13.44
C PHE A 23 25.24 3.26 -13.11
N GLY A 24 23.93 3.04 -12.94
CA GLY A 24 23.38 1.76 -12.54
C GLY A 24 23.77 1.34 -11.11
N THR A 25 23.78 0.02 -10.87
CA THR A 25 24.02 -0.55 -9.52
C THR A 25 25.51 -0.59 -9.13
N HIS A 26 25.98 0.45 -8.44
CA HIS A 26 27.33 0.49 -7.86
C HIS A 26 27.31 0.25 -6.33
N ARG A 27 28.50 0.10 -5.71
CA ARG A 27 28.62 -0.31 -4.29
C ARG A 27 27.99 0.70 -3.31
N LEU A 28 28.18 2.00 -3.55
CA LEU A 28 27.65 3.05 -2.67
C LEU A 28 26.12 3.10 -2.70
N PHE A 29 25.49 2.97 -3.87
CA PHE A 29 24.04 2.81 -3.98
C PHE A 29 23.51 1.66 -3.12
N ARG A 30 24.11 0.47 -3.22
CA ARG A 30 23.69 -0.68 -2.40
C ARG A 30 23.87 -0.43 -0.90
N LEU A 31 24.97 0.19 -0.51
CA LEU A 31 25.21 0.57 0.90
C LEU A 31 24.08 1.47 1.42
N VAL A 32 23.72 2.50 0.66
CA VAL A 32 22.67 3.45 1.04
C VAL A 32 21.30 2.77 1.10
N VAL A 33 20.99 1.89 0.15
CA VAL A 33 19.74 1.11 0.19
C VAL A 33 19.70 0.19 1.41
N TYR A 34 20.79 -0.52 1.73
CA TYR A 34 20.85 -1.35 2.94
C TYR A 34 20.77 -0.54 4.22
N LEU A 35 21.35 0.66 4.26
CA LEU A 35 21.20 1.59 5.36
C LEU A 35 19.72 1.97 5.54
N PHE A 36 19.02 2.37 4.48
CA PHE A 36 17.61 2.74 4.55
C PHE A 36 16.72 1.56 4.98
N VAL A 37 16.97 0.37 4.44
CA VAL A 37 16.26 -0.85 4.85
C VAL A 37 16.53 -1.15 6.33
N GLY A 38 17.79 -1.04 6.78
CA GLY A 38 18.17 -1.25 8.17
C GLY A 38 17.52 -0.25 9.14
N VAL A 39 17.52 1.04 8.80
CA VAL A 39 16.86 2.09 9.60
C VAL A 39 15.35 1.84 9.67
N THR A 40 14.73 1.50 8.53
CA THR A 40 13.29 1.21 8.49
C THR A 40 12.96 -0.02 9.34
N ALA A 41 13.73 -1.10 9.21
CA ALA A 41 13.56 -2.31 10.01
C ALA A 41 13.78 -2.06 11.50
N GLY A 42 14.77 -1.23 11.86
CA GLY A 42 15.05 -0.83 13.24
C GLY A 42 13.91 -0.01 13.84
N TYR A 43 13.39 0.98 13.10
CA TYR A 43 12.23 1.77 13.53
C TYR A 43 10.99 0.90 13.72
N VAL A 44 10.64 0.08 12.72
CA VAL A 44 9.49 -0.84 12.81
C VAL A 44 9.67 -1.83 13.96
N GLY A 45 10.88 -2.35 14.16
CA GLY A 45 11.21 -3.23 15.28
C GLY A 45 11.05 -2.54 16.64
N GLY A 46 11.48 -1.29 16.77
CA GLY A 46 11.32 -0.49 17.98
C GLY A 46 9.85 -0.20 18.29
N VAL A 47 9.06 0.18 17.29
CA VAL A 47 7.61 0.35 17.42
C VAL A 47 6.94 -0.97 17.80
N ALA A 48 7.29 -2.08 17.15
CA ALA A 48 6.76 -3.39 17.48
C ALA A 48 7.10 -3.80 18.92
N TRP A 49 8.32 -3.49 19.39
CA TRP A 49 8.73 -3.73 20.76
C TRP A 49 7.84 -2.99 21.75
N GLN A 50 7.68 -1.67 21.58
CA GLN A 50 6.93 -0.83 22.51
C GLN A 50 5.41 -1.03 22.43
N SER A 51 4.87 -1.22 21.23
CA SER A 51 3.42 -1.28 21.01
C SER A 51 2.84 -2.68 21.10
N VAL A 52 3.66 -3.72 20.90
CA VAL A 52 3.16 -5.11 20.82
C VAL A 52 3.93 -6.03 21.76
N ILE A 53 5.23 -6.21 21.56
CA ILE A 53 5.99 -7.27 22.25
C ILE A 53 6.02 -7.02 23.75
N TRP A 54 6.38 -5.81 24.19
CA TRP A 54 6.41 -5.47 25.61
C TRP A 54 5.02 -5.57 26.27
N PRO A 55 3.99 -4.83 25.82
CA PRO A 55 2.71 -4.80 26.53
C PRO A 55 1.88 -6.08 26.37
N ARG A 56 2.00 -6.81 25.25
CA ARG A 56 1.15 -7.97 24.96
C ARG A 56 1.83 -9.32 25.18
N ALA A 57 3.17 -9.38 25.15
CA ALA A 57 3.90 -10.61 25.38
C ALA A 57 4.66 -10.60 26.71
N VAL A 58 5.60 -9.66 26.90
CA VAL A 58 6.55 -9.70 28.02
C VAL A 58 5.90 -9.30 29.35
N TYR A 59 5.20 -8.16 29.39
CA TYR A 59 4.58 -7.63 30.59
C TYR A 59 3.56 -8.59 31.24
N PRO A 60 2.58 -9.18 30.52
CA PRO A 60 1.62 -10.10 31.13
C PRO A 60 2.26 -11.41 31.61
N LEU A 61 3.35 -11.86 31.01
CA LEU A 61 4.06 -13.07 31.46
C LEU A 61 4.85 -12.85 32.76
N LEU A 62 5.37 -11.64 32.97
CA LEU A 62 6.19 -11.31 34.14
C LEU A 62 5.38 -10.77 35.32
N PHE A 63 4.33 -10.00 35.05
CA PHE A 63 3.58 -9.25 36.06
C PHE A 63 2.08 -9.53 36.06
N GLY A 64 1.58 -10.37 35.14
CA GLY A 64 0.17 -10.73 35.09
C GLY A 64 -0.22 -11.68 36.21
N SER A 65 -1.24 -11.31 36.98
CA SER A 65 -1.88 -12.18 37.98
C SER A 65 -2.70 -13.31 37.35
N ASP A 66 -3.21 -13.08 36.14
CA ASP A 66 -3.99 -14.05 35.39
C ASP A 66 -3.08 -14.98 34.61
N ARG A 67 -3.26 -16.28 34.84
CA ARG A 67 -2.56 -17.39 34.18
C ARG A 67 -3.02 -17.59 32.74
N SER A 68 -3.16 -16.50 31.99
CA SER A 68 -3.56 -16.52 30.59
C SER A 68 -2.37 -16.96 29.74
N LEU A 69 -2.46 -18.17 29.19
CA LEU A 69 -1.45 -18.76 28.30
C LEU A 69 -1.47 -18.17 26.88
N TRP A 70 -2.34 -17.19 26.61
CA TRP A 70 -2.45 -16.55 25.30
C TRP A 70 -1.13 -16.00 24.73
N PRO A 71 -0.23 -15.38 25.53
CA PRO A 71 1.05 -14.87 25.03
C PRO A 71 2.05 -15.97 24.65
N VAL A 72 1.85 -17.20 25.12
CA VAL A 72 2.82 -18.29 24.93
C VAL A 72 2.89 -18.72 23.47
N VAL A 73 1.75 -18.76 22.78
CA VAL A 73 1.67 -19.17 21.36
C VAL A 73 2.49 -18.25 20.44
N PRO A 74 2.31 -16.90 20.44
CA PRO A 74 3.10 -16.02 19.59
C PRO A 74 4.58 -16.01 19.97
N LEU A 75 4.93 -16.18 21.26
CA LEU A 75 6.32 -16.25 21.70
C LEU A 75 7.00 -17.54 21.23
N PHE A 76 6.29 -18.67 21.30
CA PHE A 76 6.75 -19.94 20.75
C PHE A 76 6.96 -19.86 19.23
N LEU A 77 6.01 -19.27 18.50
CA LEU A 77 6.14 -19.04 17.05
C LEU A 77 7.31 -18.11 16.71
N ALA A 78 7.59 -17.11 17.55
CA ALA A 78 8.74 -16.21 17.40
C ALA A 78 10.07 -16.96 17.61
N VAL A 79 10.16 -17.81 18.64
CA VAL A 79 11.35 -18.66 18.86
C VAL A 79 11.56 -19.64 17.70
N LEU A 80 10.48 -20.25 17.21
CA LEU A 80 10.50 -21.10 16.01
C LEU A 80 11.01 -20.36 14.76
N LEU A 81 10.77 -19.06 14.66
CA LEU A 81 11.28 -18.24 13.56
C LEU A 81 12.82 -18.15 13.60
N PHE A 82 13.43 -18.05 14.80
CA PHE A 82 14.88 -18.06 14.95
C PHE A 82 15.51 -19.38 14.51
N ALA A 83 14.78 -20.51 14.62
CA ALA A 83 15.26 -21.80 14.13
C ALA A 83 15.54 -21.81 12.61
N ARG A 84 14.98 -20.85 11.85
CA ARG A 84 15.28 -20.64 10.42
C ARG A 84 16.74 -20.24 10.14
N LEU A 85 17.45 -19.67 11.11
CA LEU A 85 18.89 -19.38 10.95
C LEU A 85 19.70 -20.67 10.75
N SER A 86 19.15 -21.83 11.10
CA SER A 86 19.75 -23.14 10.88
C SER A 86 19.06 -23.90 9.75
N ALA A 87 19.84 -24.39 8.78
CA ALA A 87 19.32 -25.20 7.66
C ALA A 87 18.63 -26.50 8.11
N ARG A 88 18.99 -27.02 9.29
CA ARG A 88 18.50 -28.31 9.82
C ARG A 88 17.06 -28.24 10.36
N TRP A 89 16.60 -27.08 10.84
CA TRP A 89 15.27 -26.90 11.42
C TRP A 89 14.29 -26.17 10.49
N GLY A 90 14.64 -26.02 9.21
CA GLY A 90 13.90 -25.23 8.23
C GLY A 90 12.43 -25.66 8.03
N ARG A 91 12.11 -26.96 8.11
CA ARG A 91 10.71 -27.46 8.00
C ARG A 91 9.84 -27.10 9.19
N VAL A 92 10.43 -26.95 10.36
CA VAL A 92 9.70 -26.62 11.59
C VAL A 92 9.47 -25.11 11.64
N ALA A 93 10.44 -24.31 11.18
CA ALA A 93 10.29 -22.87 11.01
C ALA A 93 9.29 -22.46 9.91
N SER A 94 9.03 -23.32 8.90
CA SER A 94 8.05 -23.01 7.85
C SER A 94 6.62 -22.89 8.35
N LEU A 95 6.28 -23.49 9.50
CA LEU A 95 4.97 -23.32 10.13
C LEU A 95 4.78 -21.88 10.62
N SER A 96 5.78 -21.31 11.32
CA SER A 96 5.74 -19.90 11.74
C SER A 96 5.67 -18.94 10.56
N LEU A 97 6.37 -19.23 9.46
CA LEU A 97 6.30 -18.42 8.25
C LEU A 97 4.95 -18.51 7.57
N GLY A 98 4.38 -19.71 7.46
CA GLY A 98 3.03 -19.90 6.92
C GLY A 98 2.00 -19.13 7.74
N PHE A 99 2.12 -19.16 9.07
CA PHE A 99 1.28 -18.34 9.94
C PHE A 99 1.48 -16.85 9.71
N LEU A 100 2.74 -16.37 9.64
CA LEU A 100 3.04 -14.95 9.43
C LEU A 100 2.51 -14.45 8.06
N VAL A 101 2.69 -15.24 7.01
CA VAL A 101 2.16 -14.93 5.67
C VAL A 101 0.64 -14.98 5.67
N GLY A 102 0.03 -15.96 6.33
CA GLY A 102 -1.42 -16.08 6.45
C GLY A 102 -2.04 -14.89 7.19
N VAL A 103 -1.47 -14.49 8.33
CA VAL A 103 -1.90 -13.29 9.08
C VAL A 103 -1.65 -12.03 8.26
N GLY A 104 -0.51 -11.91 7.57
CA GLY A 104 -0.22 -10.77 6.68
C GLY A 104 -1.20 -10.66 5.53
N ALA A 105 -1.54 -11.78 4.88
CA ALA A 105 -2.54 -11.83 3.82
C ALA A 105 -3.94 -11.50 4.35
N ALA A 106 -4.32 -12.05 5.50
CA ALA A 106 -5.59 -11.74 6.15
C ALA A 106 -5.68 -10.25 6.54
N ALA A 107 -4.60 -9.66 7.04
CA ALA A 107 -4.54 -8.24 7.37
C ALA A 107 -4.59 -7.35 6.12
N ALA A 108 -3.93 -7.75 5.02
CA ALA A 108 -4.00 -7.02 3.75
C ALA A 108 -5.40 -7.07 3.13
N ILE A 109 -6.00 -8.26 3.06
CA ILE A 109 -7.36 -8.45 2.54
C ILE A 109 -8.36 -7.74 3.45
N GLY A 110 -8.27 -7.94 4.77
CA GLY A 110 -9.14 -7.29 5.75
C GLY A 110 -8.99 -5.77 5.73
N GLY A 111 -7.77 -5.26 5.60
CA GLY A 111 -7.49 -3.84 5.46
C GLY A 111 -8.05 -3.25 4.17
N ALA A 112 -7.98 -3.97 3.05
CA ALA A 112 -8.63 -3.56 1.81
C ALA A 112 -10.17 -3.58 1.93
N VAL A 113 -10.74 -4.65 2.47
CA VAL A 113 -12.21 -4.78 2.61
C VAL A 113 -12.77 -3.72 3.56
N LEU A 114 -12.21 -3.61 4.77
CA LEU A 114 -12.70 -2.70 5.81
C LEU A 114 -12.27 -1.25 5.56
N GLY A 115 -11.09 -1.03 4.97
CA GLY A 115 -10.52 0.30 4.75
C GLY A 115 -10.97 0.94 3.45
N THR A 116 -11.33 0.16 2.42
CA THR A 116 -11.75 0.72 1.13
C THR A 116 -13.12 0.21 0.70
N LEU A 117 -13.28 -1.10 0.48
CA LEU A 117 -14.50 -1.63 -0.17
C LEU A 117 -15.78 -1.33 0.61
N LEU A 118 -15.80 -1.58 1.92
CA LEU A 118 -16.99 -1.31 2.74
C LEU A 118 -17.29 0.19 2.84
N PRO A 119 -16.34 1.08 3.22
CA PRO A 119 -16.60 2.52 3.22
C PRO A 119 -17.07 3.04 1.86
N GLN A 120 -16.48 2.58 0.75
CA GLN A 120 -16.88 2.97 -0.61
C GLN A 120 -18.30 2.48 -0.95
N THR A 121 -18.64 1.26 -0.54
CA THR A 121 -20.00 0.70 -0.71
C THR A 121 -21.02 1.49 0.10
N TRP A 122 -20.71 1.82 1.36
CA TRP A 122 -21.55 2.64 2.22
C TRP A 122 -21.74 4.06 1.69
N ALA A 123 -20.68 4.69 1.18
CA ALA A 123 -20.77 6.00 0.54
C ALA A 123 -21.65 5.96 -0.72
N THR A 124 -21.60 4.85 -1.46
CA THR A 124 -22.44 4.62 -2.64
C THR A 124 -23.92 4.45 -2.29
N ILE A 125 -24.21 3.72 -1.21
CA ILE A 125 -25.59 3.52 -0.73
C ILE A 125 -26.19 4.83 -0.21
N ASN A 126 -25.39 5.62 0.52
CA ASN A 126 -25.82 6.87 1.15
C ASN A 126 -25.61 8.10 0.26
N LEU A 127 -25.76 7.95 -1.07
CA LEU A 127 -25.66 9.09 -1.97
C LEU A 127 -26.70 10.17 -1.60
N PRO A 128 -26.29 11.44 -1.47
CA PRO A 128 -27.22 12.53 -1.15
C PRO A 128 -28.35 12.58 -2.18
N SER A 129 -29.59 12.68 -1.70
CA SER A 129 -30.73 12.70 -2.62
C SER A 129 -30.67 13.95 -3.50
N TRP A 130 -30.81 13.81 -4.82
CA TRP A 130 -30.93 14.94 -5.74
C TRP A 130 -32.16 15.82 -5.45
N ARG A 131 -33.10 15.32 -4.64
CA ARG A 131 -34.30 16.05 -4.20
C ARG A 131 -34.03 16.99 -3.01
N SER A 132 -32.96 16.75 -2.25
CA SER A 132 -32.61 17.57 -1.07
C SER A 132 -31.71 18.77 -1.39
N ALA A 133 -31.20 18.90 -2.60
CA ALA A 133 -30.43 20.07 -3.01
C ALA A 133 -31.36 21.21 -3.47
N ALA A 134 -31.14 22.41 -2.91
CA ALA A 134 -31.93 23.61 -3.24
C ALA A 134 -31.51 24.26 -4.57
N ASP A 135 -30.21 24.21 -4.90
CA ASP A 135 -29.65 24.79 -6.11
C ASP A 135 -29.85 23.84 -7.32
N PRO A 136 -30.50 24.28 -8.41
CA PRO A 136 -30.66 23.50 -9.64
C PRO A 136 -29.35 22.93 -10.20
N TRP A 137 -28.23 23.64 -10.08
CA TRP A 137 -26.93 23.18 -10.57
C TRP A 137 -26.43 21.97 -9.78
N VAL A 138 -26.49 22.05 -8.44
CA VAL A 138 -26.09 20.96 -7.53
C VAL A 138 -26.99 19.74 -7.73
N ARG A 139 -28.29 19.94 -8.02
CA ARG A 139 -29.21 18.84 -8.34
C ARG A 139 -28.81 18.11 -9.62
N GLY A 140 -28.42 18.85 -10.66
CA GLY A 140 -27.93 18.29 -11.91
C GLY A 140 -26.66 17.47 -11.73
N GLU A 141 -25.71 17.97 -10.94
CA GLU A 141 -24.48 17.26 -10.61
C GLU A 141 -24.75 15.95 -9.88
N LEU A 142 -25.57 15.97 -8.82
CA LEU A 142 -25.93 14.76 -8.06
C LEU A 142 -26.63 13.70 -8.93
N LEU A 143 -27.49 14.12 -9.86
CA LEU A 143 -28.14 13.22 -10.82
C LEU A 143 -27.11 12.59 -11.77
N LEU A 144 -26.20 13.40 -12.32
CA LEU A 144 -25.15 12.92 -13.21
C LEU A 144 -24.22 11.93 -12.49
N SER A 145 -23.76 12.28 -11.28
CA SER A 145 -22.92 11.40 -10.46
C SER A 145 -23.61 10.08 -10.14
N GLY A 146 -24.89 10.11 -9.77
CA GLY A 146 -25.68 8.91 -9.52
C GLY A 146 -25.83 8.04 -10.77
N LEU A 147 -26.06 8.65 -11.94
CA LEU A 147 -26.19 7.94 -13.20
C LEU A 147 -24.86 7.33 -13.67
N VAL A 148 -23.77 8.09 -13.57
CA VAL A 148 -22.41 7.58 -13.88
C VAL A 148 -22.06 6.42 -12.96
N LEU A 149 -22.38 6.52 -11.67
CA LEU A 149 -22.12 5.45 -10.71
C LEU A 149 -22.97 4.21 -11.01
N LEU A 150 -24.26 4.36 -11.31
CA LEU A 150 -25.14 3.24 -11.64
C LEU A 150 -24.72 2.56 -12.96
N VAL A 151 -24.46 3.33 -14.00
CA VAL A 151 -23.99 2.80 -15.29
C VAL A 151 -22.62 2.15 -15.13
N GLY A 152 -21.69 2.80 -14.44
CA GLY A 152 -20.34 2.29 -14.19
C GLY A 152 -20.36 0.97 -13.41
N THR A 153 -21.14 0.89 -12.33
CA THR A 153 -21.25 -0.34 -11.52
C THR A 153 -21.89 -1.48 -12.30
N VAL A 154 -23.02 -1.26 -12.98
CA VAL A 154 -23.72 -2.30 -13.76
C VAL A 154 -22.86 -2.80 -14.92
N THR A 155 -22.22 -1.90 -15.67
CA THR A 155 -21.36 -2.29 -16.81
C THR A 155 -20.09 -3.01 -16.35
N THR A 156 -19.47 -2.57 -15.25
CA THR A 156 -18.31 -3.24 -14.64
C THR A 156 -18.67 -4.64 -14.14
N LEU A 157 -19.83 -4.79 -13.48
CA LEU A 157 -20.31 -6.09 -13.02
C LEU A 157 -20.61 -7.03 -14.20
N ALA A 158 -21.21 -6.50 -15.27
CA ALA A 158 -21.42 -7.25 -16.51
C ALA A 158 -20.09 -7.70 -17.14
N TYR A 159 -19.06 -6.86 -17.15
CA TYR A 159 -17.73 -7.25 -17.63
C TYR A 159 -17.16 -8.44 -16.84
N PHE A 160 -17.19 -8.40 -15.50
CA PHE A 160 -16.63 -9.49 -14.69
C PHE A 160 -17.46 -10.77 -14.69
N HIS A 161 -18.79 -10.65 -14.62
CA HIS A 161 -19.68 -11.79 -14.61
C HIS A 161 -19.53 -12.64 -15.89
N PHE A 162 -19.36 -12.00 -17.05
CA PHE A 162 -19.26 -12.68 -18.34
C PHE A 162 -17.82 -12.89 -18.84
N GLY A 163 -16.86 -12.06 -18.40
CA GLY A 163 -15.43 -12.24 -18.70
C GLY A 163 -14.83 -13.48 -18.05
N ALA A 164 -15.32 -13.87 -16.86
CA ALA A 164 -14.91 -15.10 -16.19
C ALA A 164 -15.54 -16.38 -16.77
N GLN A 165 -16.65 -16.25 -17.53
CA GLN A 165 -17.44 -17.40 -18.01
C GLN A 165 -17.13 -17.79 -19.47
N GLY A 166 -16.34 -17.00 -20.18
CA GLY A 166 -16.06 -17.21 -21.61
C GLY A 166 -14.68 -17.80 -21.88
N GLN A 167 -14.48 -19.09 -21.64
CA GLN A 167 -13.49 -19.91 -22.37
C GLN A 167 -13.60 -21.44 -22.20
N HIS A 168 -14.63 -21.96 -21.52
CA HIS A 168 -14.91 -23.40 -21.57
C HIS A 168 -15.83 -23.72 -22.75
N LYS A 169 -15.27 -24.46 -23.71
CA LYS A 169 -15.89 -25.20 -24.83
C LYS A 169 -17.42 -25.12 -24.93
N GLY A 170 -17.90 -24.55 -26.04
CA GLY A 170 -19.27 -24.75 -26.52
C GLY A 170 -20.13 -23.50 -26.48
N THR A 171 -20.11 -22.78 -27.59
CA THR A 171 -20.94 -21.65 -28.00
C THR A 171 -22.21 -21.40 -27.15
N PRO A 172 -22.20 -20.42 -26.22
CA PRO A 172 -23.41 -19.72 -25.83
C PRO A 172 -23.54 -18.49 -26.72
N ARG A 173 -24.68 -18.38 -27.40
CA ARG A 173 -25.08 -17.26 -28.26
C ARG A 173 -25.17 -15.99 -27.39
N GLN A 174 -24.04 -15.32 -27.15
CA GLN A 174 -24.00 -14.06 -26.39
C GLN A 174 -24.87 -13.03 -27.11
N SER A 175 -25.89 -12.51 -26.45
CA SER A 175 -26.74 -11.45 -27.02
C SER A 175 -25.88 -10.21 -27.31
N LYS A 176 -26.09 -9.57 -28.46
CA LYS A 176 -25.28 -8.42 -28.92
C LYS A 176 -25.20 -7.29 -27.87
N GLY A 177 -26.29 -7.08 -27.12
CA GLY A 177 -26.34 -6.10 -26.03
C GLY A 177 -25.41 -6.42 -24.86
N LEU A 178 -25.21 -7.70 -24.52
CA LEU A 178 -24.34 -8.11 -23.41
C LEU A 178 -22.86 -7.91 -23.73
N ARG A 179 -22.45 -8.12 -24.98
CA ARG A 179 -21.07 -7.82 -25.43
C ARG A 179 -20.77 -6.32 -25.39
N LEU A 180 -21.73 -5.49 -25.77
CA LEU A 180 -21.63 -4.03 -25.70
C LEU A 180 -21.50 -3.54 -24.24
N LEU A 181 -22.33 -4.09 -23.33
CA LEU A 181 -22.26 -3.78 -21.90
C LEU A 181 -20.92 -4.19 -21.26
N GLY A 182 -20.40 -5.37 -21.62
CA GLY A 182 -19.07 -5.81 -21.18
C GLY A 182 -17.94 -4.90 -21.72
N GLY A 183 -18.02 -4.48 -22.99
CA GLY A 183 -17.05 -3.54 -23.57
C GLY A 183 -17.04 -2.18 -22.87
N LEU A 184 -18.21 -1.66 -22.48
CA LEU A 184 -18.31 -0.43 -21.68
C LEU A 184 -17.70 -0.61 -20.28
N GLY A 185 -17.95 -1.75 -19.63
CA GLY A 185 -17.33 -2.07 -18.34
C GLY A 185 -15.80 -2.13 -18.41
N GLN A 186 -15.25 -2.64 -19.51
CA GLN A 186 -13.80 -2.65 -19.75
C GLN A 186 -13.21 -1.24 -19.78
N ILE A 187 -13.92 -0.28 -20.39
CA ILE A 187 -13.48 1.13 -20.42
C ILE A 187 -13.44 1.68 -18.99
N PHE A 188 -14.49 1.47 -18.19
CA PHE A 188 -14.52 1.91 -16.80
C PHE A 188 -13.36 1.33 -15.97
N ILE A 189 -13.08 0.03 -16.12
CA ILE A 189 -11.95 -0.63 -15.45
C ILE A 189 -10.61 -0.04 -15.91
N ALA A 190 -10.43 0.15 -17.22
CA ALA A 190 -9.22 0.75 -17.79
C ALA A 190 -9.01 2.18 -17.28
N THR A 191 -10.08 2.98 -17.18
CA THR A 191 -10.04 4.32 -16.59
C THR A 191 -9.66 4.27 -15.10
N ALA A 192 -10.24 3.36 -14.31
CA ALA A 192 -9.90 3.22 -12.89
C ALA A 192 -8.42 2.89 -12.69
N PHE A 193 -7.89 1.89 -13.42
CA PHE A 193 -6.46 1.58 -13.40
C PHE A 193 -5.60 2.73 -13.91
N GLY A 194 -6.06 3.46 -14.93
CA GLY A 194 -5.40 4.66 -15.43
C GLY A 194 -5.27 5.75 -14.36
N VAL A 195 -6.32 5.99 -13.58
CA VAL A 195 -6.30 6.93 -12.45
C VAL A 195 -5.32 6.48 -11.37
N PHE A 196 -5.32 5.19 -10.99
CA PHE A 196 -4.36 4.67 -10.00
C PHE A 196 -2.92 4.80 -10.49
N PHE A 197 -2.65 4.46 -11.76
CA PHE A 197 -1.34 4.60 -12.36
C PHE A 197 -0.89 6.06 -12.41
N ALA A 198 -1.76 6.97 -12.86
CA ALA A 198 -1.49 8.39 -12.88
C ALA A 198 -1.21 8.93 -11.48
N GLY A 199 -1.95 8.50 -10.46
CA GLY A 199 -1.72 8.87 -9.06
C GLY A 199 -0.33 8.45 -8.57
N VAL A 200 0.06 7.20 -8.80
CA VAL A 200 1.40 6.69 -8.43
C VAL A 200 2.50 7.42 -9.20
N PHE A 201 2.30 7.64 -10.50
CA PHE A 201 3.26 8.36 -11.34
C PHE A 201 3.43 9.81 -10.89
N MET A 202 2.35 10.52 -10.61
CA MET A 202 2.38 11.89 -10.10
C MET A 202 3.07 11.95 -8.74
N ALA A 203 2.76 11.03 -7.81
CA ALA A 203 3.44 10.97 -6.52
C ALA A 203 4.95 10.75 -6.68
N ALA A 204 5.37 9.86 -7.59
CA ALA A 204 6.79 9.63 -7.88
C ALA A 204 7.47 10.85 -8.50
N LEU A 205 6.81 11.53 -9.45
CA LEU A 205 7.31 12.78 -10.04
C LEU A 205 7.43 13.89 -9.01
N THR A 206 6.41 14.09 -8.17
CA THR A 206 6.45 15.08 -7.09
C THR A 206 7.61 14.79 -6.15
N ALA A 207 7.79 13.54 -5.72
CA ALA A 207 8.92 13.15 -4.88
C ALA A 207 10.28 13.42 -5.57
N LEU A 208 10.40 13.16 -6.87
CA LEU A 208 11.61 13.47 -7.63
C LEU A 208 11.89 14.98 -7.70
N VAL A 209 10.88 15.79 -8.00
CA VAL A 209 10.98 17.26 -8.04
C VAL A 209 11.40 17.81 -6.69
N GLU A 210 10.84 17.30 -5.59
CA GLU A 210 11.25 17.66 -4.24
C GLU A 210 12.72 17.35 -3.99
N ARG A 211 13.19 16.15 -4.37
CA ARG A 211 14.60 15.77 -4.18
C ARG A 211 15.54 16.64 -5.01
N VAL A 212 15.21 16.92 -6.27
CA VAL A 212 16.04 17.78 -7.14
C VAL A 212 16.06 19.23 -6.62
N THR A 213 14.91 19.75 -6.21
CA THR A 213 14.79 21.10 -5.63
C THR A 213 15.55 21.20 -4.32
N PHE A 214 15.52 20.16 -3.48
CA PHE A 214 16.33 20.07 -2.28
C PHE A 214 17.83 20.15 -2.59
N LEU A 215 18.32 19.38 -3.57
CA LEU A 215 19.73 19.44 -3.98
C LEU A 215 20.13 20.83 -4.47
N TRP A 216 19.29 21.46 -5.31
CA TRP A 216 19.53 22.81 -5.82
C TRP A 216 19.60 23.85 -4.70
N ARG A 217 18.60 23.88 -3.82
CA ARG A 217 18.56 24.81 -2.67
C ARG A 217 19.74 24.61 -1.73
N PHE A 218 20.15 23.36 -1.52
CA PHE A 218 21.30 23.06 -0.68
C PHE A 218 22.60 23.57 -1.29
N LEU A 219 22.78 23.41 -2.61
CA LEU A 219 23.94 23.96 -3.33
C LEU A 219 23.98 25.49 -3.29
N GLU A 220 22.85 26.16 -3.48
CA GLU A 220 22.78 27.62 -3.35
C GLU A 220 23.15 28.08 -1.94
N ALA A 221 22.64 27.41 -0.90
CA ALA A 221 22.97 27.74 0.49
C ALA A 221 24.46 27.55 0.78
N LEU A 222 25.07 26.50 0.23
CA LEU A 222 26.49 26.20 0.38
C LEU A 222 27.34 27.26 -0.35
N TRP A 223 26.93 27.64 -1.57
CA TRP A 223 27.58 28.70 -2.34
C TRP A 223 27.57 30.05 -1.61
N ARG A 224 26.42 30.46 -1.06
CA ARG A 224 26.28 31.71 -0.28
C ARG A 224 27.05 31.73 1.04
N HIS A 225 27.45 30.57 1.56
CA HIS A 225 28.28 30.48 2.78
C HIS A 225 29.79 30.45 2.49
N LEU A 226 30.19 30.19 1.24
CA LEU A 226 31.60 30.14 0.81
C LEU A 226 32.13 31.48 0.26
N LEU A 227 31.24 32.40 -0.13
CA LEU A 227 31.52 33.77 -0.62
C LEU A 227 30.96 34.80 0.36
#